data_AF-A0A090Y2J6-F1
#
_entry.id   AF-A0A090Y2J6-F1
#
_cell.length_a   1.000
_cell.length_b   1.000
_cell.length_c   1.000
_cell.angle_alpha   90.00
_cell.angle_beta   90.00
_cell.angle_gamma   90.00
#
_symmetry.space_group_name_H-M   'P 1'
#
loop_
_entity.id
_entity.type
_entity.pdbx_description
1 polymer ?
#
loop_
_entity_poly.entity_id
_entity_poly.type
_entity_poly.pdbx_seq_one_letter_code
_entity_poly.pdbx_strand_id
1 'polypeptide(L)'
;MSIATVFEAQERIRRLAVKIVKHYRGKGPENVKVNLDGAGKATVEIKGVLSNLSEILVKEGATDLVKQYWKVLQPYLEREFMQEAADAVGGPFTYSWSISHDRQGERTIIIELNKTV
;
A
#
# COMPACT_ATOMS: atom_id res chain seq x y z
N MET A 1 9.97 20.67 7.24
CA MET A 1 8.77 20.74 6.39
C MET A 1 7.66 21.43 7.17
N SER A 2 6.84 22.26 6.53
CA SER A 2 5.67 22.86 7.20
C SER A 2 4.54 21.82 7.30
N ILE A 3 3.62 22.00 8.25
CA ILE A 3 2.45 21.09 8.42
C ILE A 3 1.63 20.99 7.13
N ALA A 4 1.47 22.10 6.40
CA ALA A 4 0.78 22.14 5.11
C ALA A 4 1.44 21.22 4.07
N THR A 5 2.78 21.24 3.96
CA THR A 5 3.52 20.39 3.01
C THR A 5 3.43 18.89 3.35
N VAL A 6 3.30 18.54 4.63
CA VAL A 6 3.09 17.15 5.07
C VAL A 6 1.70 16.68 4.66
N PHE A 7 0.67 17.48 4.91
CA PHE A 7 -0.70 17.14 4.53
C PHE A 7 -0.87 16.95 3.02
N GLU A 8 -0.28 17.84 2.21
CA GLU A 8 -0.32 17.73 0.75
C GLU A 8 0.40 16.48 0.23
N ALA A 9 1.54 16.12 0.82
CA ALA A 9 2.24 14.89 0.47
C ALA A 9 1.41 13.65 0.85
N GLN A 10 0.80 13.65 2.04
CA GLN A 10 -0.04 12.56 2.52
C GLN A 10 -1.24 12.34 1.60
N GLU A 11 -1.91 13.42 1.18
CA GLU A 11 -3.07 13.33 0.29
C GLU A 11 -2.69 12.87 -1.12
N ARG A 12 -1.54 13.29 -1.66
CA ARG A 12 -1.03 12.78 -2.95
C ARG A 12 -0.80 11.28 -2.92
N ILE A 13 -0.07 10.80 -1.91
CA ILE A 13 0.19 9.37 -1.72
C ILE A 13 -1.12 8.60 -1.51
N ARG A 14 -2.06 9.15 -0.72
CA ARG A 14 -3.37 8.55 -0.51
C ARG A 14 -4.15 8.39 -1.81
N ARG A 15 -4.23 9.44 -2.64
CA ARG A 15 -4.95 9.38 -3.92
C ARG A 15 -4.39 8.31 -4.85
N LEU A 16 -3.06 8.21 -4.93
CA LEU A 16 -2.41 7.16 -5.71
C LEU A 16 -2.72 5.77 -5.16
N ALA A 17 -2.57 5.56 -3.85
CA ALA A 17 -2.89 4.28 -3.22
C ALA A 17 -4.35 3.87 -3.48
N VAL A 18 -5.31 4.81 -3.41
CA VAL A 18 -6.71 4.57 -3.76
C VAL A 18 -6.87 4.17 -5.23
N LYS A 19 -6.18 4.85 -6.15
CA LYS A 19 -6.20 4.52 -7.58
C LYS A 19 -5.72 3.09 -7.83
N ILE A 20 -4.58 2.73 -7.24
CA ILE A 20 -4.02 1.37 -7.34
C ILE A 20 -5.02 0.36 -6.79
N VAL A 21 -5.57 0.56 -5.59
CA VAL A 21 -6.55 -0.34 -4.96
C VAL A 21 -7.82 -0.50 -5.78
N LYS A 22 -8.34 0.58 -6.36
CA LYS A 22 -9.48 0.52 -7.29
C LYS A 22 -9.15 -0.32 -8.51
N HIS A 23 -7.95 -0.16 -9.06
CA HIS A 23 -7.51 -0.89 -10.26
C HIS A 23 -7.50 -2.39 -10.07
N TYR A 24 -6.87 -2.91 -9.00
CA TYR A 24 -6.74 -4.37 -8.82
C TYR A 24 -7.86 -5.00 -7.96
N ARG A 25 -8.67 -4.23 -7.21
CA ARG A 25 -9.74 -4.77 -6.34
C ARG A 25 -11.12 -4.18 -6.53
N GLY A 26 -11.26 -3.08 -7.28
CA GLY A 26 -12.51 -2.32 -7.35
C GLY A 26 -12.94 -1.69 -6.02
N LYS A 27 -12.03 -1.60 -5.03
CA LYS A 27 -12.33 -1.09 -3.67
C LYS A 27 -12.09 0.41 -3.55
N GLY A 28 -12.91 1.08 -2.75
CA GLY A 28 -12.94 2.53 -2.61
C GLY A 28 -11.94 3.10 -1.60
N PRO A 29 -11.89 4.44 -1.47
CA PRO A 29 -10.97 5.18 -0.61
C PRO A 29 -11.06 4.85 0.88
N GLU A 30 -12.19 4.33 1.34
CA GLU A 30 -12.45 3.93 2.73
C GLU A 30 -11.50 2.82 3.22
N ASN A 31 -10.89 2.08 2.29
CA ASN A 31 -9.97 1.00 2.61
C ASN A 31 -8.51 1.46 2.71
N VAL A 32 -8.19 2.73 2.37
CA VAL A 32 -6.82 3.24 2.32
C VAL A 32 -6.63 4.30 3.38
N LYS A 33 -5.63 4.10 4.23
CA LYS A 33 -5.14 5.09 5.19
C LYS A 33 -3.66 5.32 4.95
N VAL A 34 -3.25 6.59 4.92
CA VAL A 34 -1.84 6.97 4.77
C VAL A 34 -1.44 7.81 5.96
N ASN A 35 -0.32 7.45 6.58
CA ASN A 35 0.32 8.24 7.62
C ASN A 35 1.72 8.62 7.14
N LEU A 36 2.13 9.86 7.36
CA LEU A 36 3.52 10.28 7.17
C LEU A 36 4.15 10.45 8.55
N ASP A 37 5.30 9.83 8.75
CA ASP A 37 6.16 10.23 9.84
C ASP A 37 7.06 11.39 9.39
N GLY A 38 7.42 12.25 10.34
CA GLY A 38 8.27 13.41 10.06
C GLY A 38 9.69 13.06 9.60
N ALA A 39 10.05 11.78 9.55
CA ALA A 39 11.36 11.25 9.19
C ALA A 39 11.48 10.85 7.71
N GLY A 40 10.47 11.17 6.88
CA GLY A 40 10.49 10.85 5.46
C GLY A 40 10.05 9.43 5.14
N LYS A 41 9.39 8.77 6.09
CA LYS A 41 8.73 7.49 5.89
C LYS A 41 7.21 7.68 5.84
N ALA A 42 6.59 6.98 4.89
CA ALA A 42 5.15 6.94 4.72
C ALA A 42 4.65 5.52 4.96
N THR A 43 3.60 5.38 5.73
CA THR A 43 2.92 4.10 5.96
C THR A 43 1.56 4.15 5.27
N VAL A 44 1.37 3.30 4.27
CA VAL A 44 0.08 3.08 3.62
C VAL A 44 -0.52 1.80 4.18
N GLU A 45 -1.62 1.94 4.92
CA GLU A 45 -2.43 0.85 5.42
C GLU A 45 -3.60 0.63 4.45
N ILE A 46 -3.77 -0.59 3.96
CA ILE A 46 -4.86 -0.93 3.06
C ILE A 46 -5.64 -2.14 3.56
N LYS A 47 -6.89 -1.90 3.95
CA LYS A 47 -7.80 -2.90 4.53
C LYS A 47 -8.50 -3.74 3.47
N GLY A 48 -8.73 -5.01 3.77
CA GLY A 48 -9.52 -5.92 2.93
C GLY A 48 -8.96 -6.09 1.51
N VAL A 49 -7.65 -5.92 1.35
CA VAL A 49 -6.98 -5.95 0.05
C VAL A 49 -6.86 -7.35 -0.52
N LEU A 50 -6.87 -8.39 0.29
CA LEU A 50 -6.76 -9.74 -0.22
C LEU A 50 -8.06 -10.12 -0.94
N SER A 51 -7.95 -10.73 -2.12
CA SER A 51 -9.11 -11.35 -2.79
C SER A 51 -9.84 -12.31 -1.86
N ASN A 52 -11.12 -12.56 -2.07
CA ASN A 52 -11.86 -13.51 -1.23
C ASN A 52 -11.13 -14.86 -1.16
N LEU A 53 -10.54 -15.29 -2.29
CA LEU A 53 -9.66 -16.46 -2.33
C LEU A 53 -8.39 -16.29 -1.48
N SER A 54 -7.71 -15.14 -1.58
CA SER A 54 -6.51 -14.85 -0.79
C SER A 54 -6.81 -14.80 0.72
N GLU A 55 -7.96 -14.27 1.11
CA GLU A 55 -8.44 -14.28 2.50
C GLU A 55 -8.65 -15.71 3.00
N ILE A 56 -9.32 -16.56 2.21
CA ILE A 56 -9.49 -17.98 2.53
C ILE A 56 -8.14 -18.67 2.68
N LEU A 57 -7.24 -18.54 1.71
CA LEU A 57 -5.92 -19.17 1.74
C LEU A 57 -5.13 -18.78 2.98
N VAL A 58 -5.15 -17.51 3.33
CA VAL A 58 -4.48 -16.98 4.51
C VAL A 58 -5.12 -17.51 5.81
N LYS A 59 -6.45 -17.62 5.87
CA LYS A 59 -7.18 -18.21 7.00
C LYS A 59 -6.83 -19.70 7.20
N GLU A 60 -6.65 -20.44 6.11
CA GLU A 60 -6.25 -21.85 6.13
C GLU A 60 -4.72 -22.04 6.33
N GLY A 61 -3.98 -20.97 6.66
CA GLY A 61 -2.53 -21.04 6.90
C GLY A 61 -1.67 -21.07 5.63
N ALA A 62 -2.27 -21.05 4.44
CA ALA A 62 -1.57 -21.06 3.14
C ALA A 62 -1.09 -19.66 2.69
N THR A 63 -0.52 -18.89 3.61
CA THR A 63 -0.04 -17.51 3.34
C THR A 63 1.03 -17.47 2.25
N ASP A 64 1.83 -18.53 2.11
CA ASP A 64 2.88 -18.58 1.09
C ASP A 64 2.34 -18.63 -0.35
N LEU A 65 1.14 -19.17 -0.57
CA LEU A 65 0.48 -19.11 -1.88
C LEU A 65 0.06 -17.68 -2.23
N VAL A 66 -0.41 -16.90 -1.25
CA VAL A 66 -0.74 -15.49 -1.44
C VAL A 66 0.52 -14.68 -1.74
N LYS A 67 1.63 -14.97 -1.07
CA LYS A 67 2.94 -14.36 -1.41
C LYS A 67 3.38 -14.71 -2.83
N GLN A 68 3.17 -15.95 -3.30
CA GLN A 68 3.49 -16.33 -4.68
C GLN A 68 2.64 -15.57 -5.70
N TYR A 69 1.33 -15.44 -5.46
CA TYR A 69 0.46 -14.60 -6.27
C TYR A 69 0.97 -13.16 -6.33
N TRP A 70 1.38 -12.61 -5.19
CA TRP A 70 1.90 -11.24 -5.13
C TRP A 70 3.18 -11.06 -5.94
N LYS A 71 4.05 -12.07 -6.05
CA LYS A 71 5.24 -12.01 -6.93
C LYS A 71 4.89 -11.78 -8.41
N VAL A 72 3.68 -12.14 -8.84
CA VAL A 72 3.20 -11.90 -10.21
C VAL A 72 2.53 -10.53 -10.32
N LEU A 73 1.69 -10.17 -9.34
CA LEU A 73 0.96 -8.90 -9.34
C LEU A 73 1.87 -7.69 -9.12
N GLN A 74 2.88 -7.81 -8.26
CA GLN A 74 3.77 -6.71 -7.89
C GLN A 74 4.47 -6.09 -9.12
N PRO A 75 5.19 -6.85 -9.98
CA PRO A 75 5.82 -6.28 -11.17
C PRO A 75 4.82 -5.64 -12.15
N TYR A 76 3.58 -6.14 -12.20
CA TYR A 76 2.53 -5.53 -13.00
C TYR A 76 2.17 -4.14 -12.48
N LEU A 77 1.91 -4.01 -11.18
CA LEU A 77 1.59 -2.73 -10.55
C LEU A 77 2.77 -1.75 -10.58
N GLU A 78 4.00 -2.23 -10.39
CA GLU A 78 5.20 -1.41 -10.50
C GLU A 78 5.33 -0.78 -11.89
N ARG A 79 5.18 -1.55 -12.97
CA ARG A 79 5.25 -1.00 -14.34
C ARG A 79 4.20 0.06 -14.61
N GLU A 80 3.02 -0.07 -14.02
CA GLU A 80 1.90 0.82 -14.27
C GLU A 80 1.96 2.10 -13.41
N PHE A 81 2.44 2.00 -12.16
CA PHE A 81 2.29 3.08 -11.17
C PHE A 81 3.60 3.61 -10.56
N MET A 82 4.76 3.00 -10.81
CA MET A 82 6.00 3.39 -10.11
C MET A 82 6.42 4.84 -10.36
N GLN A 83 6.27 5.34 -11.59
CA GLN A 83 6.61 6.73 -11.89
C GLN A 83 5.70 7.71 -11.14
N GLU A 84 4.39 7.46 -11.18
CA GLU A 84 3.40 8.26 -10.44
C GLU A 84 3.64 8.18 -8.91
N ALA A 85 4.15 7.04 -8.41
CA ALA A 85 4.56 6.88 -7.03
C ALA A 85 5.77 7.74 -6.67
N ALA A 86 6.79 7.78 -7.53
CA ALA A 86 7.96 8.65 -7.33
C ALA A 86 7.55 10.13 -7.32
N ASP A 87 6.64 10.53 -8.21
CA ASP A 87 6.12 11.89 -8.27
C ASP A 87 5.28 12.25 -7.02
N ALA A 88 4.45 11.31 -6.54
CA ALA A 88 3.62 11.48 -5.36
C ALA A 88 4.47 11.58 -4.07
N VAL A 89 5.53 10.78 -3.98
CA VAL A 89 6.51 10.84 -2.88
C VAL A 89 7.41 12.08 -3.01
N GLY A 90 7.63 12.56 -4.23
CA GLY A 90 8.47 13.72 -4.54
C GLY A 90 9.95 13.36 -4.69
N GLY A 91 10.26 12.17 -5.21
CA GLY A 91 11.63 11.73 -5.48
C GLY A 91 11.80 10.21 -5.44
N PRO A 92 13.04 9.72 -5.63
CA PRO A 92 13.39 8.31 -5.47
C PRO A 92 13.04 7.80 -4.08
N PHE A 93 12.56 6.56 -4.03
CA PHE A 93 12.18 5.91 -2.78
C PHE A 93 12.45 4.42 -2.86
N THR A 94 12.54 3.80 -1.69
CA THR A 94 12.47 2.35 -1.52
C THR A 94 11.16 2.03 -0.82
N TYR A 95 10.67 0.81 -0.98
CA TYR A 95 9.50 0.37 -0.23
C TYR A 95 9.59 -1.09 0.16
N SER A 96 8.87 -1.42 1.22
CA SER A 96 8.58 -2.77 1.67
C SER A 96 7.07 -2.94 1.82
N TRP A 97 6.61 -4.19 1.84
CA TRP A 97 5.21 -4.48 2.14
C TRP A 97 5.11 -5.71 3.05
N SER A 98 4.04 -5.77 3.84
CA SER A 98 3.73 -6.92 4.69
C SER A 98 2.22 -7.09 4.86
N ILE A 99 1.80 -8.30 5.21
CA ILE A 99 0.42 -8.60 5.58
C ILE A 99 0.34 -8.57 7.10
N SER A 100 -0.39 -7.60 7.65
CA SER A 100 -0.69 -7.50 9.06
C SER A 100 -2.09 -8.02 9.36
N HIS A 101 -2.27 -8.48 10.60
CA HIS A 101 -3.57 -8.84 11.14
C HIS A 101 -3.92 -7.81 12.19
N ASP A 102 -5.06 -7.16 12.06
CA ASP A 102 -5.58 -6.40 13.20
C ASP A 102 -6.24 -7.35 14.21
N ARG A 103 -6.48 -6.83 15.42
CA ARG A 103 -7.12 -7.59 16.51
C ARG A 103 -8.58 -7.99 16.20
N GLN A 104 -9.18 -7.44 15.15
CA GLN A 104 -10.56 -7.74 14.71
C GLN A 104 -10.58 -8.79 13.60
N GLY A 105 -9.43 -9.32 13.19
CA GLY A 105 -9.30 -10.33 12.14
C GLY A 105 -9.29 -9.75 10.72
N GLU A 106 -9.32 -8.43 10.57
CA GLU A 106 -9.24 -7.78 9.27
C GLU A 106 -7.78 -7.73 8.80
N ARG A 107 -7.53 -8.28 7.62
CA ARG A 107 -6.20 -8.29 7.01
C ARG A 107 -5.91 -6.93 6.39
N THR A 108 -4.74 -6.39 6.73
CA THR A 108 -4.28 -5.10 6.24
C THR A 108 -2.94 -5.29 5.55
N ILE A 109 -2.80 -4.80 4.31
CA ILE A 109 -1.49 -4.64 3.70
C ILE A 109 -0.88 -3.35 4.23
N ILE A 110 0.32 -3.45 4.78
CA ILE A 110 1.11 -2.31 5.20
C ILE A 110 2.22 -2.14 4.16
N ILE A 111 2.26 -0.98 3.52
CA ILE A 111 3.35 -0.57 2.64
C ILE A 111 4.12 0.54 3.34
N GLU A 112 5.42 0.36 3.50
CA GLU A 112 6.31 1.37 4.06
C GLU A 112 7.15 1.95 2.92
N LEU A 113 7.02 3.26 2.68
CA LEU A 113 7.82 4.00 1.72
C LEU A 113 8.91 4.74 2.47
N ASN A 114 10.16 4.62 2.06
CA ASN A 114 11.30 5.35 2.62
C ASN A 114 11.95 6.17 1.51
N LYS A 115 11.96 7.49 1.64
CA LYS A 115 12.66 8.36 0.70
C LYS A 115 14.15 8.03 0.68
N THR A 116 14.73 7.95 -0.51
CA THR A 116 16.17 7.87 -0.67
C THR A 116 16.71 9.30 -0.71
N VAL A 117 17.55 9.66 0.26
CA VAL A 117 18.20 10.97 0.37
C VAL A 117 19.35 11.07 -0.64
#